data_AF-A0A0F9U324-F1
#
_entry.id   AF-A0A0F9U324-F1
#
_cell.length_a   1.000
_cell.length_b   1.000
_cell.length_c   1.000
_cell.angle_alpha   90.00
_cell.angle_beta   90.00
_cell.angle_gamma   90.00
#
_symmetry.space_group_name_H-M   'P 1'
#
loop_
_entity.id
_entity.type
_entity.pdbx_description
1 polymer ?
#
loop_
_entity_poly.entity_id
_entity_poly.type
_entity_poly.pdbx_seq_one_letter_code
_entity_poly.pdbx_strand_id
1 'polypeptide(L)'
;MPEPTYTSNSDGSVTVTVEDKTTRFVKESDLLAVKGSSETEKTRFEGVVSDLQTKLADSTRLHNEVRASLVTEQASKETLDSKLQEATAAVGKVGELQDKLTAAEGREQDVTALLLGRVKTDLLQRGIPEEKLKDSDLTALRSIEDALNLVPGKQPADKKPANYIPDGGGGGPLDKKTAVEQASEELALARKQQAEKAAGLIKDPDMVP
;
A
#
# COMPACT_ATOMS: atom_id res chain seq x y z
N MET A 1 -4.53 87.43 -52.48
CA MET A 1 -5.32 86.25 -52.05
C MET A 1 -5.19 85.23 -53.17
N PRO A 2 -4.60 84.05 -52.93
CA PRO A 2 -4.58 82.98 -53.92
C PRO A 2 -6.00 82.48 -54.17
N GLU A 3 -6.31 82.17 -55.43
CA GLU A 3 -7.65 81.73 -55.81
C GLU A 3 -7.86 80.25 -55.43
N PRO A 4 -8.97 79.91 -54.78
CA PRO A 4 -9.31 78.52 -54.47
C PRO A 4 -9.59 77.73 -55.76
N THR A 5 -8.97 76.55 -55.88
CA THR A 5 -9.29 75.60 -56.96
C THR A 5 -10.30 74.57 -56.46
N TYR A 6 -11.41 74.42 -57.18
CA TYR A 6 -12.47 73.45 -56.88
C TYR A 6 -12.45 72.31 -57.89
N THR A 7 -12.46 71.07 -57.40
CA THR A 7 -12.56 69.87 -58.25
C THR A 7 -13.70 69.00 -57.76
N SER A 8 -14.71 68.83 -58.61
CA SER A 8 -15.81 67.89 -58.36
C SER A 8 -15.40 66.50 -58.84
N ASN A 9 -15.42 65.52 -57.94
CA ASN A 9 -15.03 64.15 -58.22
C ASN A 9 -16.24 63.31 -58.65
N SER A 10 -16.00 62.20 -59.36
CA SER A 10 -17.05 61.29 -59.85
C SER A 10 -17.83 60.56 -58.75
N ASP A 11 -17.30 60.53 -57.53
CA ASP A 11 -17.96 59.99 -56.34
C ASP A 11 -18.88 61.01 -55.63
N GLY A 12 -18.97 62.24 -56.17
CA GLY A 12 -19.78 63.30 -55.59
C GLY A 12 -19.14 64.04 -54.42
N SER A 13 -17.84 63.83 -54.17
CA SER A 13 -17.04 64.67 -53.27
C SER A 13 -16.49 65.91 -53.97
N VAL A 14 -16.25 66.99 -53.21
CA VAL A 14 -15.65 68.23 -53.71
C VAL A 14 -14.30 68.42 -53.03
N THR A 15 -13.26 68.60 -53.81
CA THR A 15 -11.91 68.88 -53.32
C THR A 15 -11.62 70.36 -53.51
N VAL A 16 -11.19 71.05 -52.45
CA VAL A 16 -10.84 72.47 -52.45
C VAL A 16 -9.38 72.60 -52.08
N THR A 17 -8.59 73.25 -52.94
CA THR A 17 -7.16 73.50 -52.70
C THR A 17 -6.90 75.00 -52.59
N VAL A 18 -6.27 75.44 -51.49
CA VAL A 18 -5.82 76.82 -51.25
C VAL A 18 -4.43 76.78 -50.64
N GLU A 19 -3.45 77.47 -51.23
CA GLU A 19 -2.06 77.54 -50.71
C GLU A 19 -1.49 76.14 -50.34
N ASP A 20 -1.55 75.20 -51.29
CA ASP A 20 -1.12 73.80 -51.13
C ASP A 20 -1.84 72.98 -50.04
N LYS A 21 -2.90 73.52 -49.44
CA LYS A 21 -3.78 72.79 -48.52
C LYS A 21 -5.01 72.29 -49.25
N THR A 22 -5.18 70.98 -49.29
CA THR A 22 -6.32 70.32 -49.92
C THR A 22 -7.31 69.83 -48.86
N THR A 23 -8.55 70.29 -48.94
CA THR A 23 -9.66 69.81 -48.11
C THR A 23 -10.68 69.08 -48.98
N ARG A 24 -11.10 67.88 -48.58
CA ARG A 24 -12.11 67.10 -49.30
C ARG A 24 -13.42 67.12 -48.53
N PHE A 25 -14.48 67.58 -49.19
CA PHE A 25 -15.85 67.58 -48.70
C PHE A 25 -16.58 66.37 -49.29
N VAL A 26 -17.07 65.50 -48.42
CA VAL A 26 -17.89 64.32 -48.76
C VAL A 26 -19.32 64.55 -48.31
N LYS A 27 -20.26 63.81 -48.88
CA LYS A 27 -21.67 63.89 -48.48
C LYS A 27 -21.82 63.38 -47.05
N GLU A 28 -22.66 64.07 -46.28
CA GLU A 28 -22.97 63.67 -44.90
C GLU A 28 -23.55 62.25 -44.82
N SER A 29 -24.33 61.84 -45.82
CA SER A 29 -24.86 60.47 -45.95
C SER A 29 -23.78 59.40 -45.92
N ASP A 30 -22.64 59.68 -46.56
CA ASP A 30 -21.55 58.71 -46.70
C ASP A 30 -20.78 58.61 -45.37
N LEU A 31 -20.61 59.73 -44.67
CA LEU A 31 -20.04 59.76 -43.31
C LEU A 31 -20.94 59.04 -42.31
N LEU A 32 -22.25 59.24 -42.38
CA LEU A 32 -23.22 58.56 -41.53
C LEU A 32 -23.27 57.05 -41.81
N ALA A 33 -23.17 56.64 -43.07
CA ALA A 33 -23.11 55.23 -43.45
C ALA A 33 -21.86 54.54 -42.90
N VAL A 34 -20.68 55.16 -43.06
CA VAL A 34 -19.41 54.63 -42.52
C VAL A 34 -19.45 54.55 -41.00
N LYS A 35 -19.98 55.59 -40.32
CA LYS A 35 -20.14 55.59 -38.87
C LYS A 35 -21.08 54.48 -38.40
N GLY A 36 -22.24 54.32 -39.04
CA GLY A 36 -23.20 53.27 -38.70
C GLY A 36 -22.63 51.86 -38.90
N SER A 37 -21.88 51.62 -39.98
CA SER A 37 -21.17 50.35 -40.19
C SER A 37 -20.11 50.09 -39.12
N SER A 38 -19.31 51.11 -38.77
CA SER A 38 -18.27 50.99 -37.74
C SER A 38 -18.85 50.71 -36.35
N GLU A 39 -19.95 51.36 -35.96
CA GLU A 39 -20.63 51.11 -34.68
C GLU A 39 -21.24 49.70 -34.62
N THR A 40 -21.77 49.22 -35.75
CA THR A 40 -22.30 47.85 -35.88
C THR A 40 -21.20 46.80 -35.76
N GLU A 41 -20.05 47.02 -36.39
CA GLU A 41 -18.90 46.11 -36.25
C GLU A 41 -18.34 46.13 -34.83
N LYS A 42 -18.23 47.30 -34.21
CA LYS A 42 -17.76 47.44 -32.83
C LYS A 42 -18.61 46.62 -31.86
N THR A 43 -19.93 46.77 -31.92
CA THR A 43 -20.86 46.01 -31.07
C THR A 43 -20.79 44.50 -31.34
N ARG A 44 -20.62 44.09 -32.60
CA ARG A 44 -20.39 42.69 -32.95
C ARG A 44 -19.09 42.15 -32.33
N PHE A 45 -17.99 42.90 -32.42
CA PHE A 45 -16.71 42.51 -31.82
C PHE A 45 -16.77 42.45 -30.30
N GLU A 46 -17.45 43.39 -29.65
CA GLU A 46 -17.67 43.36 -28.20
C GLU A 46 -18.41 42.09 -27.77
N GLY A 47 -19.44 41.67 -28.52
CA GLY A 47 -20.13 40.40 -28.30
C GLY A 47 -19.20 39.18 -28.45
N VAL A 48 -18.40 39.14 -29.51
CA VAL A 48 -17.43 38.04 -29.73
C VAL A 48 -16.39 37.98 -28.62
N VAL A 49 -15.88 39.13 -28.15
CA VAL A 49 -14.90 39.19 -27.06
C VAL A 49 -15.51 38.66 -25.76
N SER A 50 -16.75 39.08 -25.44
CA SER A 50 -17.48 38.57 -24.26
C SER A 50 -17.68 37.05 -24.31
N ASP A 51 -18.07 36.51 -25.46
CA ASP A 51 -18.24 35.07 -25.66
C ASP A 51 -16.91 34.31 -25.50
N LEU A 52 -15.83 34.84 -26.06
CA LEU A 52 -14.50 34.22 -25.95
C LEU A 52 -13.98 34.26 -24.50
N GLN A 53 -14.20 35.36 -23.77
CA GLN A 53 -13.85 35.45 -22.36
C GLN A 53 -14.61 34.42 -21.51
N THR A 54 -15.91 34.24 -21.79
CA THR A 54 -16.74 33.23 -21.12
C THR A 54 -16.23 31.81 -21.41
N LYS A 55 -15.97 31.49 -22.69
CA LYS A 55 -15.41 30.19 -23.08
C LYS A 55 -14.03 29.93 -22.48
N LEU A 56 -13.19 30.95 -22.35
CA LEU A 56 -11.88 30.83 -21.72
C LEU A 56 -12.01 30.53 -20.22
N ALA A 57 -12.94 31.20 -19.53
CA ALA A 57 -13.23 30.93 -18.12
C ALA A 57 -13.75 29.50 -17.93
N ASP A 58 -14.68 29.05 -18.76
CA ASP A 58 -15.21 27.69 -18.73
C ASP A 58 -14.14 26.64 -19.02
N SER A 59 -13.29 26.87 -20.03
CA SER A 59 -12.18 25.98 -20.36
C SER A 59 -11.18 25.89 -19.19
N THR A 60 -10.87 27.02 -18.55
CA THR A 60 -10.00 27.05 -17.38
C THR A 60 -10.60 26.29 -16.20
N ARG A 61 -11.91 26.45 -15.95
CA ARG A 61 -12.64 25.71 -14.93
C ARG A 61 -12.56 24.21 -15.16
N LEU A 62 -12.93 23.76 -16.37
CA LEU A 62 -12.90 22.35 -16.75
C LEU A 62 -11.49 21.75 -16.63
N HIS A 63 -10.48 22.48 -17.09
CA HIS A 63 -9.09 22.05 -16.97
C HIS A 63 -8.68 21.85 -15.50
N ASN A 64 -9.06 22.78 -14.62
CA ASN A 64 -8.77 22.69 -13.19
C ASN A 64 -9.52 21.52 -12.52
N GLU A 65 -10.79 21.27 -12.89
CA GLU A 65 -11.58 20.14 -12.40
C GLU A 65 -10.96 18.79 -12.79
N VAL A 66 -10.54 18.65 -14.05
CA VAL A 66 -9.85 17.46 -14.54
C VAL A 66 -8.51 17.26 -13.83
N ARG A 67 -7.73 18.33 -13.66
CA ARG A 67 -6.44 18.26 -12.96
C ARG A 67 -6.60 17.87 -11.49
N ALA A 68 -7.61 18.41 -10.80
CA ALA A 68 -7.91 18.04 -9.42
C ALA A 68 -8.29 16.55 -9.32
N SER A 69 -9.14 16.08 -10.22
CA SER A 69 -9.56 14.67 -10.29
C SER A 69 -8.36 13.74 -10.54
N LEU A 70 -7.48 14.10 -11.47
CA LEU A 70 -6.27 13.34 -11.77
C LEU A 70 -5.34 13.20 -10.55
N VAL A 71 -5.13 14.29 -9.80
CA VAL A 71 -4.30 14.26 -8.58
C VAL A 71 -4.92 13.35 -7.52
N THR A 72 -6.25 13.40 -7.34
CA THR A 72 -6.92 12.52 -6.38
C THR A 72 -6.85 11.04 -6.78
N GLU A 73 -6.92 10.75 -8.08
CA GLU A 73 -6.82 9.39 -8.61
C GLU A 73 -5.36 8.86 -8.54
N GLN A 74 -4.37 9.71 -8.74
CA GLN A 74 -2.96 9.35 -8.53
C GLN A 74 -2.68 8.99 -7.07
N ALA A 75 -3.17 9.80 -6.12
CA ALA A 75 -3.00 9.51 -4.69
C ALA A 75 -3.70 8.20 -4.26
N SER A 76 -4.89 7.91 -4.82
CA SER A 76 -5.58 6.65 -4.54
C SER A 76 -4.84 5.45 -5.12
N LYS A 77 -4.26 5.59 -6.31
CA LYS A 77 -3.42 4.56 -6.93
C LYS A 77 -2.17 4.27 -6.10
N GLU A 78 -1.43 5.28 -5.66
CA GLU A 78 -0.25 5.11 -4.80
C GLU A 78 -0.61 4.38 -3.49
N THR A 79 -1.77 4.71 -2.91
CA THR A 79 -2.28 4.02 -1.71
C THR A 79 -2.59 2.55 -1.99
N LEU A 80 -3.17 2.22 -3.14
CA LEU A 80 -3.46 0.84 -3.53
C LEU A 80 -2.18 0.05 -3.81
N ASP A 81 -1.20 0.66 -4.48
CA ASP A 81 0.09 0.03 -4.75
C ASP A 81 0.82 -0.32 -3.44
N SER A 82 0.80 0.58 -2.45
CA SER A 82 1.33 0.30 -1.11
C SER A 82 0.63 -0.87 -0.43
N LYS A 83 -0.72 -0.89 -0.43
CA LYS A 83 -1.50 -2.01 0.13
C LYS A 83 -1.23 -3.34 -0.58
N LEU A 84 -0.96 -3.31 -1.89
CA LEU A 84 -0.62 -4.51 -2.66
C LEU A 84 0.76 -5.05 -2.29
N GLN A 85 1.73 -4.17 -2.05
CA GLN A 85 3.04 -4.57 -1.54
C GLN A 85 2.94 -5.20 -0.14
N GLU A 86 2.16 -4.59 0.76
CA GLU A 86 1.89 -5.16 2.09
C GLU A 86 1.24 -6.54 2.02
N ALA A 87 0.23 -6.71 1.16
CA ALA A 87 -0.44 -7.99 0.94
C ALA A 87 0.54 -9.05 0.40
N THR A 88 1.39 -8.67 -0.55
CA THR A 88 2.41 -9.56 -1.13
C THR A 88 3.41 -10.02 -0.07
N ALA A 89 3.88 -9.11 0.79
CA ALA A 89 4.75 -9.43 1.91
C ALA A 89 4.05 -10.35 2.93
N ALA A 90 2.76 -10.15 3.19
CA ALA A 90 1.98 -11.02 4.07
C ALA A 90 1.84 -12.44 3.51
N VAL A 91 1.60 -12.59 2.20
CA VAL A 91 1.57 -13.91 1.53
C VAL A 91 2.91 -14.63 1.67
N GLY A 92 4.04 -13.91 1.51
CA GLY A 92 5.37 -14.47 1.74
C GLY A 92 5.53 -15.01 3.17
N LYS A 93 5.13 -14.23 4.18
CA LYS A 93 5.16 -14.68 5.59
C LYS A 93 4.27 -15.88 5.86
N VAL A 94 3.10 -15.97 5.23
CA VAL A 94 2.22 -17.13 5.35
C VAL A 94 2.90 -18.38 4.80
N GLY A 95 3.59 -18.28 3.66
CA GLY A 95 4.39 -19.38 3.11
C GLY A 95 5.48 -19.83 4.08
N GLU A 96 6.26 -18.89 4.62
CA GLU A 96 7.31 -19.22 5.61
C GLU A 96 6.75 -19.89 6.88
N LEU A 97 5.57 -19.45 7.34
CA LEU A 97 4.90 -20.06 8.50
C LEU A 97 4.39 -21.46 8.18
N GLN A 98 3.90 -21.71 6.96
CA GLN A 98 3.50 -23.04 6.50
C GLN A 98 4.70 -24.00 6.46
N ASP A 99 5.83 -23.55 5.89
CA ASP A 99 7.06 -24.35 5.86
C ASP A 99 7.55 -24.70 7.27
N LYS A 100 7.52 -23.72 8.19
CA LYS A 100 7.87 -23.93 9.61
C LYS A 100 6.93 -24.90 10.30
N LEU A 101 5.63 -24.86 10.00
CA LEU A 101 4.64 -25.77 10.55
C LEU A 101 4.92 -27.21 10.09
N THR A 102 5.08 -27.43 8.79
CA THR A 102 5.42 -28.76 8.25
C THR A 102 6.74 -29.30 8.82
N ALA A 103 7.74 -28.45 8.97
CA ALA A 103 9.01 -28.84 9.61
C ALA A 103 8.87 -29.13 11.12
N ALA A 104 7.91 -28.52 11.80
CA ALA A 104 7.62 -28.80 13.21
C ALA A 104 6.86 -30.14 13.35
N GLU A 105 5.87 -30.39 12.51
CA GLU A 105 5.11 -31.65 12.46
C GLU A 105 6.03 -32.85 12.19
N GLY A 106 6.97 -32.71 11.24
CA GLY A 106 7.98 -33.75 11.00
C GLY A 106 8.86 -34.04 12.22
N ARG A 107 9.34 -32.99 12.89
CA ARG A 107 10.12 -33.13 14.14
C ARG A 107 9.31 -33.77 15.26
N GLU A 108 8.02 -33.46 15.38
CA GLU A 108 7.13 -34.08 16.37
C GLU A 108 6.97 -35.59 16.11
N GLN A 109 6.80 -35.99 14.84
CA GLN A 109 6.73 -37.40 14.45
C GLN A 109 8.03 -38.13 14.80
N ASP A 110 9.19 -37.55 14.49
CA ASP A 110 10.50 -38.12 14.82
C ASP A 110 10.68 -38.30 16.34
N VAL A 111 10.36 -37.27 17.13
CA VAL A 111 10.44 -37.33 18.60
C VAL A 111 9.48 -38.38 19.16
N THR A 112 8.27 -38.46 18.63
CA THR A 112 7.27 -39.46 19.02
C THR A 112 7.77 -40.88 18.74
N ALA A 113 8.37 -41.12 17.58
CA ALA A 113 8.95 -42.41 17.23
C ALA A 113 10.14 -42.78 18.14
N LEU A 114 11.02 -41.82 18.45
CA LEU A 114 12.15 -42.02 19.37
C LEU A 114 11.68 -42.35 20.79
N LEU A 115 10.69 -41.62 21.31
CA LEU A 115 10.10 -41.88 22.62
C LEU A 115 9.44 -43.27 22.65
N LEU A 116 8.69 -43.62 21.61
CA LEU A 116 8.04 -44.93 21.51
C LEU A 116 9.07 -46.06 21.53
N GLY A 117 10.13 -45.95 20.72
CA GLY A 117 11.22 -46.92 20.68
C GLY A 117 11.94 -47.05 22.02
N ARG A 118 12.20 -45.93 22.71
CA ARG A 118 12.83 -45.93 24.02
C ARG A 118 11.97 -46.62 25.07
N VAL A 119 10.70 -46.25 25.20
CA VAL A 119 9.79 -46.84 26.18
C VAL A 119 9.60 -48.33 25.93
N LYS A 120 9.46 -48.77 24.67
CA LYS A 120 9.41 -50.20 24.31
C LYS A 120 10.68 -50.92 24.76
N THR A 121 11.86 -50.34 24.50
CA THR A 121 13.15 -50.92 24.92
C THR A 121 13.24 -51.07 26.44
N ASP A 122 12.81 -50.05 27.19
CA ASP A 122 12.83 -50.09 28.66
C ASP A 122 11.85 -51.14 29.21
N LEU A 123 10.66 -51.28 28.63
CA LEU A 123 9.67 -52.29 29.03
C LEU A 123 10.11 -53.73 28.69
N LEU A 124 10.78 -53.93 27.55
CA LEU A 124 11.43 -55.20 27.20
C LEU A 124 12.49 -55.58 28.23
N GLN A 125 13.33 -54.63 28.64
CA GLN A 125 14.34 -54.86 29.71
C GLN A 125 13.71 -55.21 31.07
N ARG A 126 12.47 -54.78 31.32
CA ARG A 126 11.68 -55.14 32.51
C ARG A 126 10.92 -56.48 32.36
N GLY A 127 11.13 -57.20 31.26
CA GLY A 127 10.59 -58.55 31.02
C GLY A 127 9.17 -58.59 30.47
N ILE A 128 8.68 -57.51 29.87
CA ILE A 128 7.44 -57.55 29.10
C ILE A 128 7.71 -58.17 27.72
N PRO A 129 6.94 -59.18 27.27
CA PRO A 129 7.16 -59.81 25.97
C PRO A 129 6.88 -58.85 24.81
N GLU A 130 7.67 -58.97 23.74
CA GLU A 130 7.64 -58.11 22.55
C GLU A 130 6.28 -58.09 21.87
N GLU A 131 5.59 -59.23 21.82
CA GLU A 131 4.23 -59.37 21.28
C GLU A 131 3.21 -58.44 21.95
N LYS A 132 3.42 -58.07 23.23
CA LYS A 132 2.52 -57.17 23.95
C LYS A 132 2.81 -55.69 23.69
N LEU A 133 3.94 -55.37 23.05
CA LEU A 133 4.42 -54.00 22.85
C LEU A 133 4.39 -53.55 21.38
N LYS A 134 4.32 -54.49 20.43
CA LYS A 134 4.51 -54.24 18.99
C LYS A 134 3.60 -53.14 18.44
N ASP A 135 2.32 -53.16 18.78
CA ASP A 135 1.31 -52.22 18.27
C ASP A 135 0.83 -51.18 19.30
N SER A 136 1.47 -51.11 20.46
CA SER A 136 1.13 -50.14 21.49
C SER A 136 1.62 -48.74 21.14
N ASP A 137 0.76 -47.74 21.35
CA ASP A 137 1.10 -46.32 21.30
C ASP A 137 1.70 -45.84 22.63
N LEU A 138 2.14 -44.57 22.68
CA LEU A 138 2.77 -44.01 23.89
C LEU A 138 1.84 -44.05 25.12
N THR A 139 0.53 -43.90 24.93
CA THR A 139 -0.47 -43.91 26.02
C THR A 139 -0.62 -45.31 26.61
N ALA A 140 -0.73 -46.32 25.77
CA ALA A 140 -0.79 -47.72 26.17
C ALA A 140 0.51 -48.16 26.85
N LEU A 141 1.67 -47.78 26.31
CA LEU A 141 2.97 -48.09 26.92
C LEU A 141 3.13 -47.43 28.29
N ARG A 142 2.72 -46.17 28.46
CA ARG A 142 2.75 -45.49 29.76
C ARG A 142 1.86 -46.17 30.78
N SER A 143 0.69 -46.64 30.37
CA SER A 143 -0.22 -47.38 31.26
C SER A 143 0.40 -48.70 31.74
N ILE A 144 1.17 -49.38 30.88
CA ILE A 144 1.93 -50.59 31.24
C ILE A 144 3.08 -50.24 32.20
N GLU A 145 3.79 -49.13 31.95
CA GLU A 145 4.87 -48.66 32.82
C GLU A 145 4.36 -48.31 34.23
N ASP A 146 3.23 -47.58 34.32
CA ASP A 146 2.60 -47.22 35.60
C ASP A 146 2.13 -48.47 36.36
N ALA A 147 1.55 -49.46 35.66
CA ALA A 147 1.17 -50.74 36.26
C ALA A 147 2.38 -51.53 36.80
N LEU A 148 3.53 -51.48 36.12
CA LEU A 148 4.77 -52.10 36.58
C LEU A 148 5.36 -51.40 37.80
N ASN A 149 5.28 -50.07 37.86
CA ASN A 149 5.80 -49.28 38.99
C ASN A 149 5.02 -49.52 40.30
N LEU A 150 3.78 -50.02 40.21
CA LEU A 150 2.93 -50.38 41.35
C LEU A 150 3.20 -51.80 41.90
N VAL A 151 3.99 -52.63 41.20
CA VAL A 151 4.31 -54.00 41.63
C VAL A 151 5.60 -54.01 42.48
N PRO A 152 5.55 -54.36 43.78
CA PRO A 152 6.74 -54.45 44.63
C PRO A 152 7.71 -55.51 44.10
N GLY A 153 8.99 -55.16 43.93
CA GLY A 153 10.04 -56.08 43.47
C GLY A 153 10.27 -56.14 41.95
N LYS A 154 9.51 -55.37 41.14
CA LYS A 154 9.76 -55.17 39.70
C LYS A 154 10.30 -53.76 39.36
N GLN A 155 10.68 -52.99 40.37
CA GLN A 155 11.39 -51.74 40.14
C GLN A 155 12.77 -52.03 39.51
N PRO A 156 13.24 -51.21 38.57
CA PRO A 156 14.55 -51.41 37.97
C PRO A 156 15.63 -51.36 39.06
N ALA A 157 16.44 -52.41 39.14
CA ALA A 157 17.64 -52.42 39.96
C ALA A 157 18.60 -51.33 39.47
N ASP A 158 18.78 -50.27 40.28
CA ASP A 158 19.88 -49.29 40.26
C ASP A 158 20.48 -48.92 38.89
N LYS A 159 19.64 -48.68 37.87
CA LYS A 159 20.10 -47.95 36.68
C LYS A 159 19.78 -46.48 36.90
N LYS A 160 20.82 -45.72 37.28
CA LYS A 160 20.82 -44.25 37.18
C LYS A 160 20.14 -43.85 35.86
N PRO A 161 19.25 -42.83 35.86
CA PRO A 161 18.68 -42.34 34.62
C PRO A 161 19.83 -42.07 33.65
N ALA A 162 19.69 -42.50 32.40
CA ALA A 162 20.69 -42.22 31.38
C ALA A 162 20.99 -40.73 31.43
N ASN A 163 22.22 -40.37 31.84
CA ASN A 163 22.71 -39.02 31.72
C ASN A 163 22.60 -38.70 30.23
N TYR A 164 21.65 -37.84 29.89
CA TYR A 164 21.69 -37.14 28.62
C TYR A 164 22.97 -36.31 28.69
N ILE A 165 24.05 -36.83 28.13
CA ILE A 165 25.22 -36.01 27.81
C ILE A 165 24.80 -35.31 26.52
N PRO A 166 24.49 -34.00 26.55
CA PRO A 166 24.25 -33.25 25.34
C PRO A 166 25.63 -32.99 24.72
N ASP A 167 26.24 -34.02 24.15
CA ASP A 167 27.36 -33.78 23.23
C ASP A 167 26.77 -33.22 21.95
N GLY A 168 26.56 -31.90 21.98
CA GLY A 168 26.10 -31.11 20.85
C GLY A 168 25.04 -30.07 21.18
N GLY A 169 25.36 -29.08 22.03
CA GLY A 169 24.76 -27.75 21.91
C GLY A 169 23.93 -27.24 23.10
N GLY A 170 24.58 -26.51 24.00
CA GLY A 170 24.09 -25.19 24.46
C GLY A 170 22.79 -25.11 25.26
N GLY A 171 22.55 -26.00 26.22
CA GLY A 171 21.46 -25.83 27.20
C GLY A 171 21.91 -25.12 28.47
N GLY A 172 21.92 -23.79 28.47
CA GLY A 172 22.00 -23.00 29.71
C GLY A 172 20.73 -23.13 30.56
N PRO A 173 20.75 -22.68 31.83
CA PRO A 173 19.67 -22.92 32.79
C PRO A 173 18.30 -22.44 32.30
N LEU A 174 17.25 -23.18 32.70
CA LEU A 174 15.82 -23.04 32.40
C LEU A 174 15.19 -21.75 32.99
N ASP A 175 15.86 -20.60 32.85
CA ASP A 175 15.29 -19.27 33.12
C ASP A 175 14.81 -18.58 31.84
N LYS A 176 14.76 -19.32 30.73
CA LYS A 176 14.31 -18.79 29.44
C LYS A 176 12.85 -19.17 29.23
N LYS A 177 12.01 -18.15 29.19
CA LYS A 177 10.61 -18.19 28.74
C LYS A 177 10.44 -19.24 27.64
N THR A 178 9.46 -20.11 27.81
CA THR A 178 9.12 -21.15 26.82
C THR A 178 8.89 -20.50 25.45
N ALA A 179 9.10 -21.24 24.36
CA ALA A 179 8.89 -20.72 23.01
C ALA A 179 7.48 -20.11 22.82
N VAL A 180 6.49 -20.63 23.56
CA VAL A 180 5.12 -20.11 23.60
C VAL A 180 5.05 -18.77 24.34
N GLU A 181 5.74 -18.63 25.48
CA GLU A 181 5.81 -17.36 26.21
C GLU A 181 6.55 -16.29 25.39
N GLN A 182 7.64 -16.62 24.70
CA GLN A 182 8.34 -15.70 23.81
C GLN A 182 7.47 -15.25 22.63
N ALA A 183 6.79 -16.19 21.96
CA ALA A 183 5.90 -15.88 20.85
C ALA A 183 4.71 -15.00 21.30
N SER A 184 4.18 -15.24 22.50
CA SER A 184 3.07 -14.43 23.05
C SER A 184 3.50 -13.00 23.40
N GLU A 185 4.72 -12.80 23.90
CA GLU A 185 5.27 -11.47 24.14
C GLU A 185 5.61 -10.74 22.83
N GLU A 186 6.17 -11.41 21.84
CA GLU A 186 6.41 -10.81 20.52
C GLU A 186 5.10 -10.39 19.86
N LEU A 187 4.05 -11.21 19.96
CA LEU A 187 2.73 -10.86 19.44
C LEU A 187 2.13 -9.65 20.18
N ALA A 188 2.30 -9.58 21.50
CA ALA A 188 1.84 -8.46 22.31
C ALA A 188 2.59 -7.16 21.97
N LEU A 189 3.91 -7.26 21.75
CA LEU A 189 4.75 -6.13 21.37
C LEU A 189 4.40 -5.63 19.95
N ALA A 190 4.19 -6.55 19.00
CA ALA A 190 3.78 -6.21 17.64
C ALA A 190 2.42 -5.51 17.60
N ARG A 191 1.45 -5.98 18.39
CA ARG A 191 0.14 -5.32 18.53
C ARG A 191 0.25 -3.94 19.16
N LYS A 192 1.12 -3.78 20.16
CA LYS A 192 1.37 -2.48 20.79
C LYS A 192 2.01 -1.49 19.80
N GLN A 193 2.99 -1.93 19.02
CA GLN A 193 3.63 -1.10 17.99
C GLN A 193 2.67 -0.73 16.85
N GLN A 194 1.78 -1.64 16.43
CA GLN A 194 0.71 -1.31 15.47
C GLN A 194 -0.27 -0.29 16.03
N ALA A 195 -0.65 -0.40 17.31
CA ALA A 195 -1.52 0.58 17.96
C ALA A 195 -0.85 1.95 18.11
N GLU A 196 0.45 2.00 18.43
CA GLU A 196 1.23 3.24 18.55
C GLU A 196 1.46 3.92 17.19
N LYS A 197 1.65 3.14 16.11
CA LYS A 197 1.67 3.67 14.72
C LYS A 197 0.30 4.21 14.30
N ALA A 198 -0.78 3.48 14.59
CA ALA A 198 -2.15 3.93 14.29
C ALA A 198 -2.54 5.20 15.07
N ALA A 199 -1.94 5.41 16.24
CA ALA A 199 -2.13 6.60 17.07
C ALA A 199 -1.16 7.77 16.74
N GLY A 200 -0.29 7.63 15.74
CA GLY A 200 0.62 8.68 15.29
C GLY A 200 1.77 9.02 16.25
N LEU A 201 2.12 8.14 17.18
CA LEU A 201 3.14 8.37 18.22
C LEU A 201 4.56 7.92 17.82
N ILE A 202 4.70 7.16 16.74
CA ILE A 202 6.00 6.76 16.18
C ILE A 202 6.19 7.54 14.87
N LYS A 203 7.14 8.47 14.84
CA LYS A 203 7.57 9.12 13.60
C LYS A 203 8.31 8.09 12.74
N ASP A 204 7.91 7.97 11.48
CA ASP A 204 8.67 7.21 10.49
C ASP A 204 10.10 7.75 10.40
N PRO A 205 11.14 6.90 10.50
CA PRO A 205 12.53 7.33 10.40
C PRO A 205 12.90 7.85 8.99
N ASP A 206 12.03 7.66 7.99
CA ASP A 206 12.24 8.12 6.61
C ASP A 206 11.57 9.46 6.28
N MET A 207 10.90 10.10 7.24
CA MET A 207 10.45 11.49 7.09
C MET A 207 11.55 12.45 7.59
N VAL A 208 12.62 12.54 6.81
CA VAL A 208 13.58 13.66 6.90
C VAL A 208 12.88 14.93 6.34
N PRO A 209 12.94 16.08 7.03
CA PRO A 209 12.35 17.33 6.56
C PRO A 209 12.98 17.86 5.27
#